data_AF-A0A9E3HAN5-F1
#
_entry.id   AF-A0A9E3HAN5-F1
#
_cell.length_a   1.000
_cell.length_b   1.000
_cell.length_c   1.000
_cell.angle_alpha   90.00
_cell.angle_beta   90.00
_cell.angle_gamma   90.00
#
_symmetry.space_group_name_H-M   'P 1'
#
loop_
_entity.id
_entity.type
_entity.pdbx_description
1 polymer ?
#
loop_
_entity_poly.entity_id
_entity_poly.type
_entity_poly.pdbx_seq_one_letter_code
_entity_poly.pdbx_strand_id
1 'polypeptide(L)'
;MFKPLIEDTFDQPEQVKDTTSPATDVDILKLIQKFSGFETPVKVVLQAIAIANYDCASAFRYADNYLNILKNKKQHQKVSSARV
;
A
#
# COMPACT_ATOMS: atom_id res chain seq x y z
N MET A 1 2.61 25.06 48.11
CA MET A 1 2.22 23.65 47.98
C MET A 1 1.00 23.60 47.08
N PHE A 2 1.19 23.28 45.80
CA PHE A 2 0.13 23.08 44.81
C PHE A 2 0.51 21.81 44.04
N LYS A 3 -0.31 20.77 44.13
CA LYS A 3 -0.21 19.59 43.29
C LYS A 3 -1.03 19.88 42.03
N PRO A 4 -0.48 19.77 40.81
CA PRO A 4 -1.33 19.54 39.66
C PRO A 4 -1.59 18.03 39.60
N LEU A 5 -2.80 17.66 39.98
CA LEU A 5 -3.43 16.40 39.60
C LEU A 5 -3.79 16.56 38.11
N ILE A 6 -2.88 16.20 37.24
CA ILE A 6 -3.21 15.95 35.83
C ILE A 6 -3.20 14.44 35.71
N GLU A 7 -4.34 13.84 36.06
CA GLU A 7 -4.73 12.53 35.54
C GLU A 7 -4.99 12.77 34.05
N ASP A 8 -3.91 12.78 33.27
CA ASP A 8 -3.99 12.67 31.82
C ASP A 8 -4.26 11.20 31.54
N THR A 9 -5.53 10.82 31.70
CA THR A 9 -6.06 9.61 31.10
C THR A 9 -5.99 9.85 29.60
N PHE A 10 -4.79 9.66 29.03
CA PHE A 10 -4.66 9.34 27.63
C PHE A 10 -5.45 8.06 27.44
N ASP A 11 -6.73 8.21 27.09
CA ASP A 11 -7.50 7.19 26.42
C ASP A 11 -6.61 6.72 25.27
N GLN A 12 -5.93 5.61 25.53
CA GLN A 12 -5.14 4.89 24.56
C GLN A 12 -6.10 4.73 23.37
N PRO A 13 -5.81 5.30 22.19
CA PRO A 13 -6.67 5.09 21.04
C PRO A 13 -6.78 3.59 20.94
N GLU A 14 -8.01 3.06 20.98
CA GLU A 14 -8.28 1.64 20.83
C GLU A 14 -7.43 1.20 19.65
N GLN A 15 -6.31 0.53 19.96
CA GLN A 15 -5.47 -0.04 18.94
C GLN A 15 -6.34 -1.17 18.44
N VAL A 16 -7.17 -0.86 17.44
CA VAL A 16 -7.68 -1.83 16.50
C VAL A 16 -6.42 -2.52 16.07
N LYS A 17 -6.17 -3.68 16.70
CA LYS A 17 -5.10 -4.57 16.32
C LYS A 17 -5.55 -5.05 14.95
N ASP A 18 -5.30 -4.24 13.93
CA ASP A 18 -5.18 -4.72 12.58
C ASP A 18 -4.11 -5.79 12.72
N THR A 19 -4.56 -7.04 12.77
CA THR A 19 -3.70 -8.21 12.85
C THR A 19 -2.94 -8.24 11.55
N THR A 20 -1.86 -7.47 11.54
CA THR A 20 -0.90 -7.35 10.46
C THR A 20 -0.30 -8.73 10.34
N SER A 21 -0.73 -9.43 9.31
CA SER A 21 -0.23 -10.75 8.99
C SER A 21 0.74 -10.62 7.84
N PRO A 22 1.93 -11.22 7.94
CA PRO A 22 2.77 -11.40 6.78
C PRO A 22 2.01 -12.19 5.71
N ALA A 23 2.36 -11.92 4.45
CA ALA A 23 1.86 -12.63 3.30
C ALA A 23 2.39 -14.06 3.26
N THR A 24 1.55 -15.00 2.84
CA THR A 24 2.00 -16.36 2.49
C THR A 24 2.70 -16.35 1.13
N ASP A 25 3.42 -17.41 0.78
CA ASP A 25 4.02 -17.56 -0.56
C ASP A 25 2.97 -17.45 -1.68
N VAL A 26 1.76 -17.96 -1.44
CA VAL A 26 0.64 -17.86 -2.37
C VAL A 26 0.20 -16.42 -2.56
N ASP A 27 0.20 -15.62 -1.49
CA ASP A 27 -0.14 -14.20 -1.56
C ASP A 27 0.94 -13.39 -2.27
N ILE A 28 2.21 -13.72 -2.05
CA ILE A 28 3.35 -13.11 -2.76
C ILE A 28 3.25 -13.41 -4.26
N LEU A 29 2.92 -14.64 -4.65
CA LEU A 29 2.72 -15.00 -6.07
C LEU A 29 1.57 -14.21 -6.70
N LYS A 30 0.42 -14.09 -6.01
CA LYS A 30 -0.72 -13.27 -6.46
C LYS A 30 -0.34 -11.79 -6.58
N LEU A 31 0.44 -11.28 -5.64
CA LEU A 31 0.94 -9.90 -5.63
C LEU A 31 1.84 -9.63 -6.84
N ILE A 32 2.79 -10.52 -7.13
CA ILE A 32 3.67 -10.41 -8.31
C ILE A 32 2.85 -10.50 -9.59
N GLN A 33 1.89 -11.44 -9.66
CA GLN A 33 1.04 -11.63 -10.84
C GLN A 33 0.23 -10.38 -11.21
N LYS A 34 -0.16 -9.54 -10.22
CA LYS A 34 -0.82 -8.25 -10.51
C LYS A 34 0.04 -7.32 -11.36
N PHE A 35 1.36 -7.38 -11.22
CA PHE A 35 2.27 -6.53 -11.98
C PHE A 35 2.56 -7.07 -13.38
N SER A 36 2.29 -8.35 -13.68
CA SER A 36 2.65 -9.00 -14.95
C SER A 36 1.99 -8.41 -16.21
N GLY A 37 0.95 -7.58 -16.07
CA GLY A 37 0.31 -6.87 -17.18
C GLY A 37 0.82 -5.43 -17.39
N PHE A 38 1.80 -4.99 -16.61
CA PHE A 38 2.24 -3.60 -16.55
C PHE A 38 3.76 -3.51 -16.61
N GLU A 39 4.25 -2.51 -17.33
CA GLU A 39 5.66 -2.16 -17.34
C GLU A 39 6.02 -1.49 -16.02
N THR A 40 6.23 -2.33 -15.01
CA THR A 40 6.43 -1.92 -13.62
C THR A 40 7.93 -1.93 -13.30
N PRO A 41 8.50 -0.82 -12.79
CA PRO A 41 9.88 -0.80 -12.33
C PRO A 41 10.12 -1.84 -11.24
N VAL A 42 11.21 -2.59 -11.32
CA VAL A 42 11.58 -3.64 -10.34
C VAL A 42 11.54 -3.13 -8.90
N LYS A 43 11.98 -1.89 -8.65
CA LYS A 43 11.93 -1.26 -7.33
C LYS A 43 10.54 -1.22 -6.69
N VAL A 44 9.49 -1.05 -7.49
CA VAL A 44 8.09 -1.00 -7.02
C VAL A 44 7.64 -2.39 -6.61
N VAL A 45 8.01 -3.42 -7.38
CA VAL A 45 7.71 -4.82 -7.05
C VAL A 45 8.42 -5.23 -5.77
N LEU A 46 9.71 -4.90 -5.63
CA LEU A 46 10.48 -5.18 -4.41
C LEU A 46 9.91 -4.46 -3.19
N GLN A 47 9.47 -3.21 -3.35
CA GLN A 47 8.80 -2.48 -2.26
C GLN A 47 7.48 -3.16 -1.84
N ALA A 48 6.68 -3.64 -2.80
CA ALA A 48 5.46 -4.37 -2.50
C ALA A 48 5.75 -5.67 -1.73
N ILE A 49 6.78 -6.43 -2.12
CA ILE A 49 7.22 -7.64 -1.41
C ILE A 49 7.71 -7.30 0.00
N ALA A 50 8.51 -6.24 0.16
CA ALA A 50 8.99 -5.81 1.46
C ALA A 50 7.83 -5.45 2.40
N ILE A 51 6.78 -4.78 1.90
CA ILE A 51 5.56 -4.51 2.67
C ILE A 51 4.84 -5.83 3.01
N ALA A 52 4.75 -6.77 2.05
CA ALA A 52 4.05 -8.04 2.22
C ALA A 52 4.64 -8.90 3.34
N ASN A 53 5.94 -8.77 3.61
CA ASN A 53 6.61 -9.46 4.73
C ASN A 53 6.12 -9.00 6.11
N TYR A 54 5.43 -7.86 6.20
CA TYR A 54 4.88 -7.33 7.46
C TYR A 54 3.35 -7.26 7.44
N ASP A 55 2.78 -6.85 6.31
CA ASP A 55 1.35 -6.68 6.12
C ASP A 55 0.95 -6.96 4.66
N CYS A 56 0.32 -8.13 4.48
CA CYS A 56 -0.22 -8.55 3.20
C CYS A 56 -1.23 -7.53 2.64
N ALA A 57 -2.19 -7.05 3.45
CA ALA A 57 -3.23 -6.14 2.98
C ALA A 57 -2.63 -4.81 2.50
N SER A 58 -1.66 -4.26 3.25
CA SER A 58 -0.95 -3.05 2.85
C SER A 58 -0.18 -3.22 1.55
N ALA A 59 0.42 -4.39 1.31
CA ALA A 59 1.13 -4.66 0.06
C ALA A 59 0.20 -4.64 -1.17
N PHE A 60 -0.98 -5.25 -1.05
CA PHE A 60 -2.00 -5.22 -2.10
C PHE A 60 -2.53 -3.81 -2.35
N ARG A 61 -2.77 -3.03 -1.29
CA ARG A 61 -3.18 -1.61 -1.42
C ARG A 61 -2.11 -0.77 -2.11
N TYR A 62 -0.84 -0.98 -1.77
CA TYR A 62 0.28 -0.31 -2.44
C TYR A 62 0.30 -0.62 -3.94
N ALA A 63 0.18 -1.91 -4.30
CA ALA A 63 0.14 -2.34 -5.69
C ALA A 63 -1.03 -1.72 -6.46
N ASP A 64 -2.24 -1.76 -5.88
CA ASP A 64 -3.45 -1.21 -6.51
C ASP A 64 -3.35 0.30 -6.76
N ASN A 65 -2.85 1.05 -5.78
CA ASN A 65 -2.63 2.48 -5.93
C ASN A 65 -1.65 2.79 -7.05
N TYR A 66 -0.54 2.05 -7.12
CA TYR A 66 0.46 2.21 -8.18
C TYR A 66 -0.12 1.94 -9.56
N LEU A 67 -0.82 0.80 -9.71
CA LEU A 67 -1.42 0.40 -10.98
C LEU A 67 -2.53 1.37 -11.42
N ASN A 68 -3.29 1.91 -10.49
CA ASN A 68 -4.33 2.91 -10.80
C ASN A 68 -3.71 4.21 -11.37
N ILE A 69 -2.62 4.70 -10.76
CA ILE A 69 -1.87 5.84 -11.29
C ILE A 69 -1.34 5.56 -12.69
N LEU A 70 -0.81 4.35 -12.92
CA LEU A 70 -0.27 3.95 -14.22
C LEU A 70 -1.37 3.88 -15.30
N LYS A 71 -2.55 3.35 -14.96
CA LYS A 71 -3.72 3.34 -15.84
C LYS A 71 -4.16 4.75 -16.21
N ASN A 72 -4.24 5.65 -15.23
CA ASN A 72 -4.67 7.04 -15.46
C ASN A 72 -3.66 7.81 -16.32
N LYS A 73 -2.35 7.58 -16.12
CA LYS A 73 -1.31 8.16 -17.00
C LYS A 73 -1.45 7.73 -18.46
N LYS A 74 -1.71 6.45 -18.71
CA LYS A 74 -1.93 5.94 -20.08
C LYS A 74 -3.17 6.54 -20.75
N GLN A 75 -4.22 6.82 -19.97
CA GLN A 75 -5.42 7.48 -20.50
C GLN A 75 -5.16 8.95 -20.86
N HIS A 76 -4.45 9.70 -20.02
CA HIS A 76 -4.11 11.10 -20.33
C HIS A 76 -3.17 11.26 -21.53
N GLN A 77 -2.24 10.32 -21.76
CA GLN A 77 -1.40 10.32 -22.97
C GLN A 77 -2.20 10.04 -24.24
N LYS A 78 -3.20 9.14 -24.20
CA LYS A 78 -4.07 8.88 -25.36
C LYS A 78 -4.88 10.11 -25.78
N VAL A 79 -5.36 10.89 -24.82
CA VAL A 79 -6.14 12.11 -25.12
C VAL A 79 -5.27 13.24 -25.68
N SER A 80 -3.99 13.31 -25.28
CA SER A 80 -3.06 14.33 -25.79
C SER A 80 -2.45 13.96 -27.15
N SER A 81 -2.36 12.67 -27.49
CA SER A 81 -1.91 12.22 -28.82
C SER A 81 -3.00 12.26 -29.90
N ALA A 82 -4.28 12.39 -29.54
CA ALA A 82 -5.40 12.45 -30.48
C ALA A 82 -5.80 13.88 -30.90
N ARG A 83 -4.99 14.88 -30.55
CA ARG A 83 -5.23 16.32 -30.84
C ARG A 83 -4.19 16.94 -31.78
N VAL A 84 -3.47 16.14 -32.55
CA VAL A 84 -2.48 16.63 -33.54
C VAL A 84 -2.90 16.21 -34.93
#